data_AF-A0A2P2LLM5-F1
#
_entry.id   AF-A0A2P2LLM5-F1
#
_cell.length_a   1.000
_cell.length_b   1.000
_cell.length_c   1.000
_cell.angle_alpha   90.00
_cell.angle_beta   90.00
_cell.angle_gamma   90.00
#
_symmetry.space_group_name_H-M   'P 1'
#
loop_
_entity.id
_entity.type
_entity.pdbx_description
1 polymer ?
#
loop_
_entity_poly.entity_id
_entity_poly.type
_entity_poly.pdbx_seq_one_letter_code
_entity_poly.pdbx_strand_id
1 'polypeptide(L)'
;MDPSLPTFIIAECVLIYLEPDSTCAIVGWAAKTFSTAVFFLYEQIHPDDAFGQQMIRNLESRGCALLGIHASPTLLAKERLFLSQGWQRAVAWDMLRVYGEFIESQEKRRIERLELFDEFEEWYMMQEHYCVAYAINDAMGLFGDFGFPTHQQQVTNAPPSVS
;
A
#
# COMPACT_ATOMS: atom_id res chain seq x y z
N MET A 1 -25.15 3.95 4.60
CA MET A 1 -23.85 4.44 5.09
C MET A 1 -24.05 5.88 5.53
N ASP A 2 -23.40 6.31 6.61
CA ASP A 2 -23.39 7.70 7.07
C ASP A 2 -22.04 8.34 6.68
N PRO A 3 -21.99 9.21 5.66
CA PRO A 3 -20.74 9.82 5.20
C PRO A 3 -20.14 10.86 6.15
N SER A 4 -20.87 11.24 7.21
CA SER A 4 -20.38 12.21 8.21
C SER A 4 -19.44 11.59 9.24
N LEU A 5 -19.40 10.26 9.34
CA LEU A 5 -18.54 9.55 10.28
C LEU A 5 -17.14 9.29 9.68
N PRO A 6 -16.08 9.32 10.51
CA PRO A 6 -14.75 8.86 10.10
C PRO A 6 -14.81 7.45 9.51
N THR A 7 -14.30 7.28 8.30
CA THR A 7 -14.44 6.02 7.56
C THR A 7 -13.09 5.45 7.14
N PHE A 8 -12.87 4.16 7.38
CA PHE A 8 -11.71 3.41 6.88
C PHE A 8 -12.15 2.50 5.74
N ILE A 9 -11.61 2.74 4.55
CA ILE A 9 -11.93 2.01 3.32
C ILE A 9 -10.76 1.10 2.99
N ILE A 10 -11.03 -0.16 2.65
CA ILE A 10 -10.01 -1.15 2.33
C ILE A 10 -10.25 -1.68 0.92
N ALA A 11 -9.21 -1.64 0.09
CA ALA A 11 -9.14 -2.39 -1.16
C ALA A 11 -7.89 -3.27 -1.13
N GLU A 12 -8.06 -4.54 -0.77
CA GLU A 12 -6.98 -5.52 -0.67
C GLU A 12 -7.06 -6.48 -1.86
N CYS A 13 -6.17 -6.31 -2.83
CA CYS A 13 -6.19 -6.99 -4.13
C CYS A 13 -7.56 -6.88 -4.81
N VAL A 14 -8.04 -5.63 -5.00
CA VAL A 14 -9.34 -5.37 -5.64
C VAL A 14 -9.22 -4.43 -6.85
N LEU A 15 -8.68 -3.22 -6.66
CA LEU A 15 -8.72 -2.19 -7.71
C LEU A 15 -7.87 -2.56 -8.92
N ILE A 16 -6.80 -3.33 -8.72
CA ILE A 16 -5.94 -3.83 -9.79
C ILE A 16 -6.66 -4.64 -10.88
N TYR A 17 -7.82 -5.24 -10.55
CA TYR A 17 -8.63 -6.03 -11.48
C TYR A 17 -9.65 -5.19 -12.26
N LEU A 18 -9.72 -3.89 -12.01
CA LEU A 18 -10.65 -2.98 -12.67
C LEU A 18 -9.95 -2.16 -13.75
N GLU A 19 -10.70 -1.77 -14.77
CA GLU A 19 -10.24 -0.79 -15.76
C GLU A 19 -9.85 0.52 -15.06
N PRO A 20 -8.80 1.23 -15.53
CA PRO A 20 -8.28 2.44 -14.89
C PRO A 20 -9.35 3.51 -14.60
N ASP A 21 -10.32 3.67 -15.50
CA ASP A 21 -11.42 4.63 -15.34
C ASP A 21 -12.35 4.24 -14.19
N SER A 22 -12.59 2.95 -13.99
CA SER A 22 -13.41 2.45 -12.88
C SER A 22 -12.70 2.65 -11.54
N THR A 23 -11.39 2.39 -11.50
CA THR A 23 -10.54 2.66 -10.33
C THR A 23 -10.53 4.15 -9.99
N CYS A 24 -10.31 5.03 -10.97
CA CYS A 24 -10.39 6.49 -10.77
C CYS A 24 -11.76 6.91 -10.24
N ALA A 25 -12.85 6.38 -10.82
CA ALA A 25 -14.21 6.70 -10.40
C ALA A 25 -14.49 6.30 -8.94
N ILE A 26 -14.05 5.10 -8.52
CA ILE A 26 -14.23 4.62 -7.14
C ILE A 26 -13.41 5.48 -6.17
N VAL A 27 -12.13 5.72 -6.47
CA VAL A 27 -11.23 6.49 -5.62
C VAL A 27 -11.72 7.94 -5.48
N GLY A 28 -12.17 8.56 -6.58
CA GLY A 28 -12.70 9.91 -6.61
C GLY A 28 -14.09 10.03 -5.97
N TRP A 29 -14.93 9.01 -6.10
CA TRP A 29 -16.20 8.93 -5.37
C TRP A 29 -15.97 8.88 -3.85
N ALA A 30 -15.03 8.05 -3.40
CA ALA A 30 -14.70 7.92 -1.98
C ALA A 30 -14.19 9.25 -1.40
N ALA A 31 -13.28 9.94 -2.11
CA ALA A 31 -12.78 11.26 -1.71
C ALA A 31 -13.89 12.31 -1.54
N LYS A 32 -14.87 12.30 -2.45
CA LYS A 32 -16.01 13.24 -2.42
C LYS A 32 -17.05 12.88 -1.36
N THR A 33 -17.19 11.59 -1.05
CA THR A 33 -18.22 11.09 -0.15
C THR A 33 -17.84 11.29 1.31
N PHE A 34 -16.58 11.05 1.67
CA PHE A 34 -16.12 11.07 3.05
C PHE A 34 -15.12 12.21 3.28
N SER A 35 -15.50 13.20 4.09
CA SER A 35 -14.64 14.35 4.43
C SER A 35 -13.54 14.01 5.43
N THR A 36 -13.73 12.96 6.24
CA THR A 36 -12.74 12.39 7.15
C THR A 36 -12.64 10.89 6.89
N ALA A 37 -11.60 10.45 6.19
CA ALA A 37 -11.42 9.06 5.84
C ALA A 37 -9.95 8.68 5.60
N VAL A 38 -9.70 7.37 5.71
CA VAL A 38 -8.50 6.72 5.19
C VAL A 38 -8.94 5.73 4.11
N PHE A 39 -8.27 5.73 2.98
CA PHE A 39 -8.36 4.67 1.97
C PHE A 39 -7.07 3.87 1.99
N PHE A 40 -7.15 2.61 2.39
CA PHE A 40 -6.04 1.66 2.39
C PHE A 40 -6.13 0.75 1.17
N LEU A 41 -4.99 0.55 0.51
CA LEU A 41 -4.84 -0.22 -0.71
C LEU A 41 -3.69 -1.19 -0.54
N TYR A 42 -3.87 -2.44 -0.94
CA TYR A 42 -2.80 -3.42 -1.09
C TYR A 42 -2.91 -4.08 -2.45
N GLU A 43 -1.91 -3.96 -3.31
CA GLU A 43 -1.91 -4.58 -4.65
C GLU A 43 -0.53 -4.53 -5.34
N GLN A 44 -0.46 -5.12 -6.53
CA GLN A 44 0.75 -5.27 -7.32
C GLN A 44 1.27 -3.95 -7.92
N ILE A 45 2.59 -3.90 -8.11
CA ILE A 45 3.37 -2.86 -8.82
C ILE A 45 4.49 -3.51 -9.65
N HIS A 46 5.24 -2.67 -10.37
CA HIS A 46 6.42 -3.03 -11.17
C HIS A 46 6.13 -4.07 -12.28
N PRO A 47 5.25 -3.75 -13.25
CA PRO A 47 4.89 -4.70 -14.31
C PRO A 47 5.98 -4.99 -15.34
N ASP A 48 7.00 -4.12 -15.42
CA ASP A 48 7.83 -4.03 -16.63
C ASP A 48 9.12 -4.86 -16.54
N ASP A 49 9.53 -5.29 -15.35
CA ASP A 49 10.71 -6.15 -15.17
C ASP A 49 10.40 -7.64 -15.44
N ALA A 50 11.43 -8.49 -15.40
CA ALA A 50 11.28 -9.91 -15.72
C ALA A 50 10.31 -10.63 -14.77
N PHE A 51 10.32 -10.29 -13.48
CA PHE A 51 9.44 -10.89 -12.49
C PHE A 51 8.01 -10.39 -12.68
N GLY A 52 7.82 -9.07 -12.80
CA GLY A 52 6.52 -8.44 -13.05
C GLY A 52 5.83 -8.98 -14.30
N GLN A 53 6.57 -9.11 -15.39
CA GLN A 53 6.04 -9.71 -16.63
C GLN A 53 5.64 -11.18 -16.44
N GLN A 54 6.41 -11.95 -15.67
CA GLN A 54 6.07 -13.35 -15.40
C GLN A 54 4.84 -13.46 -14.48
N MET A 55 4.73 -12.58 -13.48
CA MET A 55 3.57 -12.46 -12.59
C MET A 55 2.30 -12.18 -13.39
N ILE A 56 2.32 -11.20 -14.29
CA ILE A 56 1.18 -10.86 -15.15
C ILE A 56 0.77 -12.05 -16.00
N ARG A 57 1.72 -12.66 -16.75
CA ARG A 57 1.44 -13.84 -17.57
C ARG A 57 0.82 -14.99 -16.76
N ASN A 58 1.36 -15.26 -15.58
CA ASN A 58 0.86 -16.31 -14.70
C ASN A 58 -0.59 -16.04 -14.25
N LEU A 59 -0.89 -14.80 -13.84
CA LEU A 59 -2.23 -14.44 -13.38
C LEU A 59 -3.24 -14.41 -14.52
N GLU A 60 -2.86 -13.87 -15.67
CA GLU A 60 -3.68 -13.88 -16.89
C GLU A 60 -4.01 -15.30 -17.35
N SER A 61 -3.04 -16.22 -17.31
CA SER A 61 -3.26 -17.63 -17.68
C SER A 61 -4.31 -18.34 -16.78
N ARG A 62 -4.57 -17.79 -15.59
CA ARG A 62 -5.57 -18.28 -14.64
C ARG A 62 -6.89 -17.50 -14.70
N GLY A 63 -7.04 -16.57 -15.66
CA GLY A 63 -8.23 -15.73 -15.81
C GLY A 63 -8.27 -14.52 -14.87
N CYS A 64 -7.14 -14.15 -14.26
CA CYS A 64 -7.04 -13.05 -13.30
C CYS A 64 -6.22 -11.89 -13.88
N ALA A 65 -6.65 -11.31 -15.00
CA ALA A 65 -5.93 -10.21 -15.65
C ALA A 65 -5.87 -8.96 -14.75
N LEU A 66 -4.68 -8.34 -14.67
CA LEU A 66 -4.42 -7.14 -13.88
C LEU A 66 -4.69 -5.87 -14.71
N LEU A 67 -5.97 -5.57 -14.96
CA LEU A 67 -6.40 -4.48 -15.87
C LEU A 67 -5.82 -3.10 -15.50
N GLY A 68 -5.59 -2.84 -14.21
CA GLY A 68 -5.10 -1.55 -13.71
C GLY A 68 -3.57 -1.42 -13.60
N ILE A 69 -2.80 -2.48 -13.83
CA ILE A 69 -1.36 -2.51 -13.45
C ILE A 69 -0.53 -1.45 -14.18
N HIS A 70 -0.76 -1.25 -15.47
CA HIS A 70 0.01 -0.28 -16.26
C HIS A 70 -0.42 1.17 -16.04
N ALA A 71 -1.62 1.41 -15.50
CA ALA A 71 -2.08 2.77 -15.20
C ALA A 71 -1.48 3.31 -13.89
N SER A 72 -1.13 2.44 -12.95
CA SER A 72 -0.51 2.81 -11.68
C SER A 72 0.66 1.87 -11.32
N PRO A 73 1.74 1.87 -12.12
CA PRO A 73 2.74 0.79 -12.09
C PRO A 73 3.77 0.91 -10.96
N THR A 74 3.83 2.02 -10.23
CA THR A 74 4.87 2.28 -9.22
C THR A 74 4.24 2.86 -7.95
N LEU A 75 4.98 2.85 -6.84
CA LEU A 75 4.56 3.50 -5.59
C LEU A 75 4.12 4.95 -5.81
N LEU A 76 4.94 5.74 -6.53
CA LEU A 76 4.61 7.12 -6.86
C LEU A 76 3.36 7.24 -7.74
N ALA A 77 3.12 6.28 -8.63
CA ALA A 77 1.90 6.25 -9.43
C ALA A 77 0.66 5.91 -8.58
N LYS A 78 0.78 5.03 -7.57
CA LYS A 78 -0.29 4.76 -6.59
C LYS A 78 -0.61 6.01 -5.77
N GLU A 79 0.40 6.75 -5.30
CA GLU A 79 0.18 8.03 -4.62
C GLU A 79 -0.54 9.03 -5.53
N ARG A 80 -0.10 9.17 -6.78
CA ARG A 80 -0.72 10.06 -7.78
C ARG A 80 -2.17 9.68 -8.09
N LEU A 81 -2.52 8.40 -8.12
CA LEU A 81 -3.90 7.94 -8.27
C LEU A 81 -4.79 8.60 -7.22
N PHE A 82 -4.42 8.53 -5.93
CA PHE A 82 -5.21 9.15 -4.87
C PHE A 82 -5.20 10.68 -4.94
N LEU A 83 -4.02 11.29 -5.05
CA LEU A 83 -3.89 12.75 -5.05
C LEU A 83 -4.66 13.40 -6.21
N SER A 84 -4.60 12.83 -7.40
CA SER A 84 -5.33 13.34 -8.58
C SER A 84 -6.84 13.19 -8.47
N GLN A 85 -7.33 12.27 -7.63
CA GLN A 85 -8.76 12.02 -7.40
C GLN A 85 -9.33 12.78 -6.19
N GLY A 86 -8.55 13.71 -5.60
CA GLY A 86 -9.03 14.63 -4.57
C GLY A 86 -8.73 14.22 -3.12
N TRP A 87 -7.81 13.28 -2.92
CA TRP A 87 -7.27 12.98 -1.58
C TRP A 87 -6.20 13.98 -1.18
N GLN A 88 -6.19 14.42 0.09
CA GLN A 88 -5.27 15.45 0.60
C GLN A 88 -3.84 14.94 0.77
N ARG A 89 -3.69 13.68 1.20
CA ARG A 89 -2.39 13.02 1.36
C ARG A 89 -2.47 11.60 0.80
N ALA A 90 -1.34 11.11 0.29
CA ALA A 90 -1.17 9.71 -0.08
C ALA A 90 0.29 9.28 0.13
N VAL A 91 0.51 8.06 0.58
CA VAL A 91 1.83 7.45 0.78
C VAL A 91 1.77 5.99 0.35
N ALA A 92 2.77 5.50 -0.38
CA ALA A 92 2.85 4.10 -0.82
C ALA A 92 4.23 3.48 -0.56
N TRP A 93 4.25 2.28 0.02
CA TRP A 93 5.47 1.53 0.34
C TRP A 93 5.38 0.12 -0.24
N ASP A 94 6.48 -0.42 -0.75
CA ASP A 94 6.56 -1.83 -1.12
C ASP A 94 6.60 -2.72 0.13
N MET A 95 6.23 -3.98 -0.05
CA MET A 95 6.14 -4.92 1.07
C MET A 95 7.50 -5.35 1.60
N LEU A 96 8.58 -5.18 0.82
CA LEU A 96 9.93 -5.45 1.30
C LEU A 96 10.33 -4.43 2.36
N ARG A 97 10.06 -3.15 2.10
CA ARG A 97 10.25 -2.06 3.05
C ARG A 97 9.37 -2.22 4.28
N VAL A 98 8.10 -2.60 4.11
CA VAL A 98 7.21 -2.89 5.25
C VAL A 98 7.77 -4.00 6.13
N TYR A 99 8.21 -5.10 5.53
CA TYR A 99 8.86 -6.18 6.28
C TYR A 99 10.13 -5.70 6.97
N GLY A 100 11.00 -4.99 6.24
CA GLY A 100 12.29 -4.49 6.73
C GLY A 100 12.15 -3.56 7.93
N GLU A 101 11.30 -2.55 7.83
CA GLU A 101 11.24 -1.43 8.77
C GLU A 101 10.18 -1.58 9.88
N PHE A 102 9.07 -2.31 9.65
CA PHE A 102 7.95 -2.35 10.61
C PHE A 102 7.73 -3.66 11.33
N ILE A 103 8.21 -4.76 10.78
CA ILE A 103 8.06 -6.04 11.46
C ILE A 103 9.24 -6.21 12.41
N GLU A 104 8.92 -6.30 13.71
CA GLU A 104 9.91 -6.48 14.76
C GLU A 104 10.74 -7.76 14.54
N SER A 105 12.03 -7.70 14.86
CA SER A 105 12.94 -8.84 14.71
C SER A 105 12.46 -10.10 15.44
N GLN A 106 11.71 -9.95 16.54
CA GLN A 106 11.12 -11.09 17.24
C GLN A 106 10.02 -11.77 16.43
N GLU A 107 9.16 -10.99 15.75
CA GLU A 107 8.11 -11.52 14.89
C GLU A 107 8.68 -12.16 13.62
N LYS A 108 9.71 -11.55 13.00
CA LYS A 108 10.44 -12.17 11.88
C LYS A 108 10.96 -13.56 12.26
N ARG A 109 11.71 -13.66 13.35
CA ARG A 109 12.22 -14.95 13.86
C ARG A 109 11.10 -15.91 14.21
N ARG A 110 9.95 -15.44 14.70
CA ARG A 110 8.80 -16.29 15.03
C ARG A 110 8.22 -16.92 13.76
N ILE A 111 8.08 -16.14 12.69
CA ILE A 111 7.55 -16.57 11.40
C ILE A 111 8.55 -17.50 10.69
N GLU A 112 9.83 -17.14 10.64
CA GLU A 112 10.91 -17.93 10.02
C GLU A 112 11.12 -19.32 10.65
N ARG A 113 10.57 -19.57 11.86
CA ARG A 113 10.62 -20.89 12.51
C ARG A 113 9.43 -21.80 12.16
N LEU A 114 8.40 -21.28 11.48
CA LEU A 114 7.21 -22.07 11.13
C LEU A 114 7.50 -23.04 9.99
N GLU A 115 8.36 -22.66 9.06
CA GLU A 115 8.74 -23.45 7.89
C GLU A 115 10.21 -23.19 7.55
N LEU A 116 10.92 -24.22 7.10
CA LEU A 116 12.28 -24.05 6.59
C LEU A 116 12.20 -23.35 5.23
N PHE A 117 12.68 -22.12 5.17
CA PHE A 117 12.61 -21.28 3.98
C PHE A 117 14.02 -20.95 3.47
N ASP A 118 14.33 -21.28 2.21
CA ASP A 118 15.63 -21.01 1.56
C ASP A 118 15.53 -20.14 0.30
N GLU A 119 14.33 -19.88 -0.23
CA GLU A 119 14.05 -19.06 -1.41
C GLU A 119 13.97 -17.54 -1.11
N PHE A 120 14.96 -17.00 -0.40
CA PHE A 120 14.96 -15.58 0.01
C PHE A 120 14.99 -14.61 -1.16
N GLU A 121 15.67 -14.96 -2.25
CA GLU A 121 15.78 -14.11 -3.44
C GLU A 121 14.42 -13.95 -4.13
N GLU A 122 13.71 -15.06 -4.33
CA GLU A 122 12.35 -15.07 -4.87
C GLU A 122 11.36 -14.34 -3.96
N TRP A 123 11.53 -14.49 -2.65
CA TRP A 123 10.72 -13.77 -1.68
C TRP A 123 10.95 -12.26 -1.77
N TYR A 124 12.20 -11.79 -1.82
CA TYR A 124 12.50 -10.36 -1.98
C TYR A 124 11.88 -9.81 -3.26
N MET A 125 12.03 -10.53 -4.39
CA MET A 125 11.39 -10.14 -5.65
C MET A 125 9.88 -10.02 -5.49
N MET A 126 9.22 -11.01 -4.87
CA MET A 126 7.78 -10.95 -4.63
C MET A 126 7.39 -9.75 -3.76
N GLN A 127 8.14 -9.45 -2.70
CA GLN A 127 7.84 -8.36 -1.78
C GLN A 127 8.04 -6.97 -2.38
N GLU A 128 8.95 -6.80 -3.34
CA GLU A 128 9.13 -5.54 -4.09
C GLU A 128 8.03 -5.30 -5.13
N HIS A 129 7.29 -6.35 -5.51
CA HIS A 129 6.23 -6.30 -6.54
C HIS A 129 4.82 -6.12 -5.96
N TYR A 130 4.70 -6.01 -4.65
CA TYR A 130 3.46 -5.67 -3.97
C TYR A 130 3.68 -4.42 -3.13
N CYS A 131 2.64 -3.61 -3.02
CA CYS A 131 2.67 -2.40 -2.23
C CYS A 131 1.45 -2.30 -1.32
N VAL A 132 1.64 -1.55 -0.25
CA VAL A 132 0.56 -0.92 0.51
C VAL A 132 0.57 0.57 0.22
N ALA A 133 -0.59 1.16 0.02
CA ALA A 133 -0.77 2.59 -0.04
C ALA A 133 -1.90 3.01 0.90
N TYR A 134 -1.78 4.20 1.47
CA TYR A 134 -2.90 4.83 2.14
C TYR A 134 -3.07 6.27 1.67
N ALA A 135 -4.32 6.70 1.60
CA ALA A 135 -4.70 8.08 1.31
C ALA A 135 -5.63 8.63 2.38
N ILE A 136 -5.55 9.92 2.64
CA ILE A 136 -6.21 10.56 3.78
C ILE A 136 -6.89 11.85 3.37
N ASN A 137 -8.14 11.99 3.82
CA ASN A 137 -8.83 13.26 3.97
C ASN A 137 -9.15 13.41 5.47
N ASP A 138 -8.88 14.56 6.06
CA ASP A 138 -8.96 14.70 7.52
C ASP A 138 -9.62 16.01 7.97
N ALA A 139 -10.89 16.20 7.60
CA ALA A 139 -11.65 17.39 8.01
C ALA A 139 -11.83 17.50 9.54
N MET A 140 -11.79 16.39 10.27
CA MET A 140 -11.91 16.37 11.74
C MET A 140 -10.56 16.41 12.48
N GLY A 141 -9.43 16.32 11.78
CA GLY A 141 -8.10 16.35 12.39
C GLY A 141 -7.73 15.09 13.20
N LEU A 142 -8.30 13.93 12.86
CA LEU A 142 -8.10 12.66 13.57
C LEU A 142 -6.86 11.88 13.12
N PHE A 143 -6.34 12.16 11.93
CA PHE A 143 -5.36 11.32 11.24
C PHE A 143 -4.00 12.00 11.03
N GLY A 144 -3.70 13.06 11.79
CA GLY A 144 -2.44 13.81 11.68
C GLY A 144 -1.20 12.91 11.62
N ASP A 145 -1.08 12.01 12.61
CA ASP A 145 0.02 11.03 12.75
C ASP A 145 -0.33 9.64 12.17
N PHE A 146 -1.42 9.52 11.41
CA PHE A 146 -1.80 8.23 10.83
C PHE A 146 -0.82 7.84 9.72
N GLY A 147 -0.40 6.57 9.75
CA GLY A 147 0.32 5.91 8.69
C GLY A 147 1.72 5.47 9.11
N PHE A 148 2.61 5.37 8.12
CA PHE A 148 3.97 4.90 8.34
C PHE A 148 4.81 6.04 8.97
N PRO A 149 5.50 5.81 10.10
CA PRO A 149 6.35 6.83 10.68
C PRO A 149 7.44 7.23 9.69
N THR A 150 7.59 8.53 9.47
CA THR A 150 8.72 9.06 8.70
C THR A 150 9.95 9.09 9.59
N HIS A 151 11.16 8.91 9.04
CA HIS A 151 12.43 8.87 9.80
C HIS A 151 12.63 10.04 10.79
N GLN A 152 11.89 11.15 10.66
CA GLN A 152 11.91 12.27 11.61
C GLN A 152 11.21 11.97 12.95
N GLN A 153 10.25 11.03 13.02
CA GLN A 153 9.52 10.69 14.26
C GLN A 153 10.26 9.68 15.16
N GLN A 154 11.26 8.97 14.64
CA GLN A 154 12.07 8.03 15.45
C GLN A 154 13.11 8.74 16.33
N VAL A 155 13.56 9.94 15.95
CA VAL A 155 14.61 10.67 16.69
C VAL A 155 14.05 11.33 17.97
N THR A 156 12.76 11.66 18.00
CA THR A 156 12.14 12.37 19.13
C THR A 156 11.78 11.48 20.32
N ASN A 157 11.80 10.15 20.16
CA ASN A 157 11.43 9.19 21.22
C ASN A 157 12.63 8.42 21.82
N ALA A 158 13.87 8.78 21.46
CA ALA A 158 15.04 8.21 22.11
C ALA A 158 15.15 8.74 23.56
N PRO A 159 15.20 7.89 24.60
CA PRO A 159 15.41 8.35 25.96
C PRO A 159 16.78 9.05 26.07
N PRO A 160 16.91 10.13 26.88
CA PRO A 160 18.17 10.81 27.03
C PRO A 160 19.23 9.83 27.56
N SER A 161 20.35 9.75 26.84
CA SER A 161 21.52 9.00 27.27
C SER A 161 21.95 9.49 28.66
N VAL A 162 21.85 8.61 29.65
CA VAL A 162 22.32 8.88 31.01
C VAL A 162 23.85 8.96 30.95
N SER A 163 24.37 10.16 31.23
CA SER A 163 25.79 10.45 31.44
C SER A 163 26.32 9.84 32.72
#